data_AF-A0A7Z0PZN2-F1
#
_entry.id   AF-A0A7Z0PZN2-F1
#
_cell.length_a   1.000
_cell.length_b   1.000
_cell.length_c   1.000
_cell.angle_alpha   90.00
_cell.angle_beta   90.00
_cell.angle_gamma   90.00
#
_symmetry.space_group_name_H-M   'P 1'
#
loop_
_entity.id
_entity.type
_entity.pdbx_description
1 polymer ?
#
loop_
_entity_poly.entity_id
_entity_poly.type
_entity_poly.pdbx_seq_one_letter_code
_entity_poly.pdbx_strand_id
1 'polypeptide(L)'
;AGGYRPTAWNRSKKRPPCPFPNPGRYVPGGRLRQGMRVAFSGDTSVERELLEDRATEAGLHVAGSISRLTSLLVTNDPDSGTSKTVKARQFGTPVVDEAAFGQLLGDVEPADG
;
A
#
# COMPACT_ATOMS: atom_id res chain seq x y z
N ALA A 1 23.61 29.76 14.60
CA ALA A 1 22.69 29.57 13.46
C ALA A 1 22.71 28.10 13.07
N GLY A 2 21.70 27.32 13.49
CA GLY A 2 21.67 25.87 13.31
C GLY A 2 21.25 25.51 11.88
N GLY A 3 22.13 24.82 11.15
CA GLY A 3 21.86 24.34 9.81
C GLY A 3 20.80 23.25 9.81
N TYR A 4 19.71 23.49 9.09
CA TYR A 4 18.71 22.47 8.77
C TYR A 4 19.36 21.45 7.83
N ARG A 5 19.70 20.26 8.34
CA ARG A 5 20.15 19.14 7.51
C ARG A 5 18.91 18.51 6.89
N PRO A 6 18.74 18.46 5.56
CA PRO A 6 17.65 17.69 4.98
C PRO A 6 17.82 16.24 5.41
N THR A 7 16.84 15.72 6.14
CA THR A 7 16.74 14.32 6.55
C THR A 7 16.96 13.46 5.32
N ALA A 8 18.04 12.68 5.34
CA ALA A 8 18.40 11.75 4.30
C ALA A 8 17.20 10.85 4.01
N TRP A 9 16.59 11.00 2.83
CA TRP A 9 15.57 10.09 2.34
C TRP A 9 16.13 8.67 2.43
N ASN A 10 15.57 7.87 3.33
CA ASN A 10 15.86 6.45 3.42
C ASN A 10 15.33 5.81 2.13
N ARG A 11 16.26 5.65 1.18
CA ARG A 11 16.04 5.11 -0.15
C ARG A 11 15.63 3.65 -0.01
N SER A 12 14.32 3.43 0.15
CA SER A 12 13.65 2.13 0.08
C SER A 12 14.37 1.03 0.86
N LYS A 13 13.99 0.78 2.12
CA LYS A 13 14.23 -0.53 2.75
C LYS A 13 13.92 -1.58 1.67
N LYS A 14 14.91 -2.38 1.24
CA LYS A 14 14.67 -3.45 0.26
C LYS A 14 13.79 -4.48 0.95
N ARG A 15 12.46 -4.29 0.84
CA ARG A 15 11.47 -5.21 1.39
C ARG A 15 11.66 -6.56 0.70
N PRO A 16 11.53 -7.67 1.44
CA PRO A 16 11.63 -9.00 0.84
C PRO A 16 10.63 -9.14 -0.31
N PRO A 17 10.99 -9.81 -1.41
CA PRO A 17 10.03 -10.11 -2.46
C PRO A 17 8.91 -10.97 -1.87
N CYS A 18 7.67 -10.63 -2.19
CA CYS A 18 6.52 -11.36 -1.68
C CYS A 18 6.53 -12.76 -2.32
N PRO A 19 6.39 -13.83 -1.51
CA PRO A 19 6.52 -15.20 -2.02
C PRO A 19 5.28 -15.66 -2.79
N PHE A 20 4.17 -14.92 -2.70
CA PHE A 20 2.88 -15.29 -3.27
C PHE A 20 2.56 -14.54 -4.57
N PRO A 21 1.92 -15.20 -5.55
CA PRO A 21 1.42 -14.53 -6.74
C PRO A 21 0.30 -13.55 -6.37
N ASN A 22 0.09 -12.53 -7.19
CA ASN A 22 -1.00 -11.58 -6.97
C ASN A 22 -2.35 -12.22 -7.31
N PRO A 23 -3.28 -12.40 -6.33
CA PRO A 23 -4.57 -13.03 -6.57
C PRO A 23 -5.56 -12.11 -7.30
N GLY A 24 -5.21 -10.85 -7.54
CA GLY A 24 -6.02 -9.90 -8.32
C GLY A 24 -6.39 -8.66 -7.51
N ARG A 25 -7.47 -7.99 -7.94
CA ARG A 25 -7.94 -6.75 -7.31
C ARG A 25 -8.67 -7.05 -6.00
N TYR A 26 -8.51 -6.14 -5.04
CA TYR A 26 -9.37 -6.14 -3.86
C TYR A 26 -10.82 -5.87 -4.26
N VAL A 27 -11.75 -6.56 -3.61
CA VAL A 27 -13.19 -6.31 -3.76
C VAL A 27 -13.65 -5.58 -2.50
N PRO A 28 -14.18 -4.35 -2.60
CA PRO A 28 -14.68 -3.62 -1.44
C PRO A 28 -15.68 -4.45 -0.61
N GLY A 29 -15.44 -4.55 0.70
CA GLY A 29 -16.22 -5.36 1.62
C GLY A 29 -15.75 -6.82 1.74
N GLY A 30 -14.76 -7.23 0.95
CA GLY A 30 -14.09 -8.53 1.07
C GLY A 30 -12.88 -8.49 2.00
N ARG A 31 -12.11 -9.58 1.97
CA ARG A 31 -10.85 -9.73 2.73
C ARG A 31 -9.65 -9.42 1.84
N LEU A 32 -8.55 -9.02 2.47
CA LEU A 32 -7.25 -9.00 1.79
C LEU A 32 -6.73 -10.43 1.67
N ARG A 33 -5.97 -10.69 0.62
CA ARG A 33 -5.34 -11.99 0.39
C ARG A 33 -3.84 -11.81 0.25
N GLN A 34 -3.06 -12.74 0.80
CA GLN A 34 -1.60 -12.74 0.63
C GLN A 34 -1.22 -12.69 -0.86
N GLY A 35 -0.15 -11.95 -1.17
CA GLY A 35 0.29 -11.66 -2.53
C GLY A 35 -0.38 -10.44 -3.19
N MET A 36 -1.47 -9.91 -2.62
CA MET A 36 -2.07 -8.66 -3.12
C MET A 36 -1.07 -7.50 -3.10
N ARG A 37 -1.14 -6.67 -4.14
CA ARG A 37 -0.25 -5.52 -4.33
C ARG A 37 -0.92 -4.25 -3.81
N VAL A 38 -0.36 -3.68 -2.76
CA VAL A 38 -0.88 -2.49 -2.07
C VAL A 38 0.06 -1.31 -2.31
N ALA A 39 -0.49 -0.16 -2.69
CA ALA A 39 0.28 1.08 -2.77
C ALA A 39 -0.29 2.12 -1.80
N PHE A 40 0.55 3.04 -1.33
CA PHE A 40 0.17 4.10 -0.39
C PHE A 40 0.31 5.48 -1.04
N SER A 41 -0.65 6.37 -0.80
CA SER A 41 -0.65 7.77 -1.26
C SER A 41 -0.95 8.73 -0.10
N GLY A 42 -0.26 9.89 -0.09
CA GLY A 42 -0.26 10.88 1.01
C GLY A 42 1.16 11.30 1.40
N ASP A 43 1.32 12.17 2.40
CA ASP A 43 2.63 12.54 2.92
C ASP A 43 3.26 11.42 3.77
N THR A 44 4.58 11.28 3.67
CA THR A 44 5.35 10.21 4.31
C THR A 44 5.41 10.45 5.82
N SER A 45 4.44 9.92 6.54
CA SER A 45 4.37 9.91 8.01
C SER A 45 4.99 8.63 8.59
N VAL A 46 5.33 8.65 9.90
CA VAL A 46 5.72 7.44 10.65
C VAL A 46 4.62 6.36 10.57
N GLU A 47 3.37 6.79 10.52
CA GLU A 47 2.20 5.91 10.40
C GLU A 47 2.22 5.11 9.08
N ARG A 48 2.64 5.73 7.97
CA ARG A 48 2.85 5.00 6.70
C ARG A 48 3.89 3.89 6.84
N GLU A 49 5.06 4.18 7.41
CA GLU A 49 6.12 3.18 7.51
C GLU A 49 5.65 1.96 8.33
N LEU A 50 4.91 2.20 9.41
CA LEU A 50 4.29 1.15 10.23
C LEU A 50 3.24 0.36 9.45
N LEU A 51 2.37 1.02 8.68
CA LEU A 51 1.36 0.35 7.85
C LEU A 51 1.99 -0.51 6.75
N GLU A 52 3.04 -0.02 6.11
CA GLU A 52 3.76 -0.79 5.09
C GLU A 52 4.48 -2.01 5.69
N ASP A 53 5.08 -1.86 6.88
CA ASP A 53 5.73 -2.96 7.60
C ASP A 53 4.68 -4.01 7.99
N ARG A 54 3.55 -3.62 8.58
CA ARG A 54 2.42 -4.52 8.87
C ARG A 54 1.86 -5.20 7.63
N ALA A 55 1.75 -4.49 6.51
CA ALA A 55 1.30 -5.07 5.24
C ALA A 55 2.28 -6.16 4.76
N THR A 56 3.57 -5.91 4.92
CA THR A 56 4.61 -6.88 4.54
C THR A 56 4.54 -8.12 5.45
N GLU A 57 4.36 -7.94 6.76
CA GLU A 57 4.18 -9.02 7.73
C GLU A 57 2.93 -9.85 7.46
N ALA A 58 1.85 -9.21 7.00
CA ALA A 58 0.62 -9.88 6.59
C ALA A 58 0.73 -10.61 5.24
N GLY A 59 1.90 -10.60 4.58
CA GLY A 59 2.15 -11.28 3.31
C GLY A 59 1.68 -10.50 2.08
N LEU A 60 1.46 -9.19 2.21
CA LEU A 60 1.10 -8.30 1.10
C LEU A 60 2.36 -7.71 0.43
N HIS A 61 2.19 -7.27 -0.81
CA HIS A 61 3.24 -6.60 -1.57
C HIS A 61 3.09 -5.09 -1.59
N VAL A 62 3.96 -4.39 -0.86
CA VAL A 62 4.03 -2.94 -0.88
C VAL A 62 4.66 -2.47 -2.20
N ALA A 63 3.85 -1.83 -3.05
CA ALA A 63 4.25 -1.30 -4.33
C ALA A 63 4.54 0.22 -4.25
N GLY A 64 5.72 0.62 -4.71
CA GLY A 64 6.08 2.05 -4.80
C GLY A 64 5.33 2.83 -5.89
N SER A 65 4.68 2.12 -6.81
CA SER A 65 3.94 2.71 -7.93
C SER A 65 2.64 1.95 -8.22
N ILE A 66 1.68 2.68 -8.80
CA ILE A 66 0.42 2.11 -9.27
C ILE A 66 0.59 1.55 -10.69
N SER A 67 0.13 0.33 -10.90
CA SER A 67 0.02 -0.33 -12.21
C SER A 67 -1.32 -1.09 -12.33
N ARG A 68 -1.56 -1.72 -13.49
CA ARG A 68 -2.73 -2.60 -13.70
C ARG A 68 -2.77 -3.80 -12.75
N LEU A 69 -1.63 -4.16 -12.16
CA LEU A 69 -1.51 -5.25 -11.19
C LEU A 69 -1.73 -4.76 -9.76
N THR A 70 -1.85 -3.46 -9.50
CA THR A 70 -2.10 -2.98 -8.14
C THR A 70 -3.50 -3.41 -7.70
N SER A 71 -3.55 -4.16 -6.60
CA SER A 71 -4.78 -4.68 -6.03
C SER A 71 -5.57 -3.63 -5.27
N LEU A 72 -4.86 -2.72 -4.58
CA LEU A 72 -5.43 -1.74 -3.67
C LEU A 72 -4.55 -0.49 -3.56
N LEU A 73 -5.17 0.69 -3.48
CA LEU A 73 -4.54 1.93 -3.06
C LEU A 73 -5.04 2.31 -1.66
N VAL A 74 -4.13 2.60 -0.75
CA VAL A 74 -4.43 3.14 0.58
C VAL A 74 -4.15 4.65 0.57
N THR A 75 -5.17 5.45 0.86
CA THR A 75 -5.03 6.90 1.02
C THR A 75 -6.23 7.52 1.72
N ASN A 76 -5.99 8.52 2.57
CA ASN A 76 -7.05 9.30 3.22
C ASN A 76 -7.60 10.43 2.33
N ASP A 77 -6.91 10.73 1.21
CA ASP A 77 -7.34 11.74 0.24
C ASP A 77 -7.34 11.15 -1.18
N PRO A 78 -8.44 10.48 -1.58
CA PRO A 78 -8.57 9.91 -2.92
C PRO A 78 -8.57 10.96 -4.02
N ASP A 79 -8.84 12.24 -3.70
CA ASP A 79 -8.95 13.39 -4.63
C ASP A 79 -7.70 14.27 -4.68
N SER A 80 -6.67 13.98 -3.88
CA SER A 80 -5.39 14.70 -3.74
C SER A 80 -4.61 15.00 -5.04
N GLY A 81 -5.06 14.52 -6.20
CA GLY A 81 -4.42 14.78 -7.49
C GLY A 81 -3.01 14.20 -7.66
N THR A 82 -2.53 13.41 -6.69
CA THR A 82 -1.20 12.79 -6.78
C THR A 82 -1.12 11.81 -7.96
N SER A 83 0.08 11.58 -8.47
CA SER A 83 0.31 10.62 -9.55
C SER A 83 -0.21 9.20 -9.22
N LYS A 84 -0.36 8.85 -7.93
CA LYS A 84 -0.91 7.55 -7.51
C LYS A 84 -2.43 7.56 -7.53
N THR A 85 -3.10 8.59 -7.00
CA THR A 85 -4.58 8.67 -7.04
C THR A 85 -5.09 8.79 -8.46
N VAL A 86 -4.42 9.59 -9.30
CA VAL A 86 -4.73 9.70 -10.73
C VAL A 86 -4.60 8.34 -11.43
N LYS A 87 -3.49 7.61 -11.22
CA LYS A 87 -3.30 6.28 -11.82
C LYS A 87 -4.27 5.23 -11.29
N ALA A 88 -4.62 5.29 -10.00
CA ALA A 88 -5.59 4.37 -9.42
C ALA A 88 -6.95 4.53 -10.09
N ARG A 89 -7.40 5.78 -10.30
CA ARG A 89 -8.61 6.07 -11.08
C ARG A 89 -8.51 5.55 -12.51
N GLN A 90 -7.40 5.81 -13.20
CA GLN A 90 -7.18 5.36 -14.58
C GLN A 90 -7.23 3.84 -14.73
N PHE A 91 -6.71 3.09 -13.76
CA PHE A 91 -6.74 1.63 -13.80
C PHE A 91 -7.94 1.01 -13.10
N GLY A 92 -8.85 1.78 -12.49
CA GLY A 92 -9.93 1.24 -11.68
C GLY A 92 -9.44 0.50 -10.43
N THR A 93 -8.34 0.95 -9.84
CA THR A 93 -7.82 0.40 -8.58
C THR A 93 -8.68 0.90 -7.42
N PRO A 94 -9.25 -0.02 -6.62
CA PRO A 94 -10.05 0.37 -5.46
C PRO A 94 -9.19 1.13 -4.46
N VAL A 95 -9.82 2.06 -3.76
CA VAL A 95 -9.19 2.93 -2.78
C VAL A 95 -9.81 2.66 -1.41
N VAL A 96 -8.97 2.55 -0.40
CA VAL A 96 -9.39 2.51 1.01
C VAL A 96 -8.59 3.53 1.81
N ASP A 97 -9.16 4.01 2.90
CA ASP A 97 -8.42 4.82 3.86
C ASP A 97 -7.51 3.96 4.75
N GLU A 98 -6.63 4.61 5.51
CA GLU A 98 -5.64 3.95 6.35
C GLU A 98 -6.28 3.21 7.55
N ALA A 99 -7.39 3.72 8.08
CA ALA A 99 -8.10 3.11 9.21
C ALA A 99 -8.76 1.79 8.80
N ALA A 100 -9.49 1.79 7.68
CA ALA A 100 -10.09 0.62 7.07
C ALA A 100 -9.01 -0.41 6.69
N PHE A 101 -7.90 0.05 6.10
CA PHE A 101 -6.77 -0.84 5.79
C PHE A 101 -6.18 -1.48 7.05
N GLY A 102 -6.04 -0.72 8.15
CA GLY A 102 -5.59 -1.23 9.44
C GLY A 102 -6.48 -2.34 10.02
N GLN A 103 -7.80 -2.28 9.78
CA GLN A 103 -8.73 -3.34 10.16
C GLN A 103 -8.58 -4.59 9.26
N LEU A 104 -8.47 -4.39 7.94
CA LEU A 104 -8.29 -5.48 6.98
C LEU A 104 -6.99 -6.27 7.19
N LEU A 105 -5.93 -5.60 7.67
CA LEU A 105 -4.66 -6.25 8.02
C LEU A 105 -4.79 -7.28 9.16
N GLY A 106 -5.84 -7.18 9.99
CA GLY A 106 -6.10 -8.16 11.04
C GLY A 106 -6.69 -9.48 10.54
N ASP A 107 -7.09 -9.55 9.27
CA ASP A 107 -7.93 -10.62 8.74
C ASP A 107 -7.55 -11.01 7.30
N VAL A 108 -6.25 -10.99 7.02
CA VAL A 108 -5.68 -11.33 5.70
C VAL A 108 -5.76 -12.84 5.48
N GLU A 109 -6.42 -13.24 4.39
CA GLU A 109 -6.51 -14.63 3.99
C GLU A 109 -5.19 -15.13 3.41
N PRO A 110 -4.82 -16.39 3.69
CA PRO A 110 -3.66 -17.02 3.07
C PRO A 110 -3.79 -17.08 1.54
N ALA A 111 -2.65 -17.11 0.85
CA ALA A 111 -2.64 -17.31 -0.59
C ALA A 111 -3.18 -18.69 -0.93
N ASP A 112 -3.85 -18.82 -2.10
CA ASP A 112 -4.13 -20.15 -2.65
C ASP A 112 -2.80 -20.86 -2.90
N GLY A 113 -2.66 -22.06 -2.33
CA GLY A 113 -1.51 -22.95 -2.54
C GLY A 113 -1.50 -23.57 -3.92
#